data_AF-A0A164JGX0-F1
#
_entry.id   AF-A0A164JGX0-F1
#
_cell.length_a   1.000
_cell.length_b   1.000
_cell.length_c   1.000
_cell.angle_alpha   90.00
_cell.angle_beta   90.00
_cell.angle_gamma   90.00
#
_symmetry.space_group_name_H-M   'P 1'
#
loop_
_entity.id
_entity.type
_entity.pdbx_description
1 polymer ?
#
loop_
_entity_poly.entity_id
_entity_poly.type
_entity_poly.pdbx_seq_one_letter_code
_entity_poly.pdbx_strand_id
1 'polypeptide(L)'
;VSSDIGPDTVIYQLFTRKNVNEAYILQLNNVSLLEQSNYNKSLPTKIFAHGWGGFPDQGYSSKDEYLLQEDCNFISVDWSVLAEGDHVTVSLINVP
;
A
#
# COMPACT_ATOMS: atom_id res chain seq x y z
N VAL A 1 -19.98 -15.38 7.29
CA VAL A 1 -18.71 -14.82 6.79
C VAL A 1 -19.07 -14.00 5.57
N SER A 2 -19.24 -12.69 5.76
CA SER A 2 -19.88 -11.82 4.77
C SER A 2 -19.00 -11.64 3.54
N SER A 3 -19.67 -11.32 2.44
CA SER A 3 -19.19 -11.05 1.09
C SER A 3 -18.21 -9.87 0.94
N ASP A 4 -17.59 -9.39 2.02
CA ASP A 4 -16.93 -8.08 2.07
C ASP A 4 -15.39 -8.16 2.08
N ILE A 5 -14.84 -9.37 1.97
CA ILE A 5 -13.40 -9.62 1.87
C ILE A 5 -13.05 -9.84 0.40
N GLY A 6 -12.45 -8.84 -0.24
CA GLY A 6 -12.10 -8.84 -1.66
C GLY A 6 -10.89 -7.95 -1.96
N PRO A 7 -10.49 -7.80 -3.23
CA PRO A 7 -9.35 -6.96 -3.62
C PRO A 7 -9.52 -5.47 -3.23
N ASP A 8 -10.76 -5.03 -3.02
CA ASP A 8 -11.10 -3.67 -2.58
C ASP A 8 -10.82 -3.43 -1.09
N THR A 9 -10.49 -4.48 -0.33
CA THR A 9 -10.12 -4.39 1.09
C THR A 9 -8.64 -4.00 1.28
N VAL A 10 -7.85 -3.99 0.20
CA VAL A 10 -6.44 -3.57 0.24
C VAL A 10 -6.32 -2.10 -0.16
N ILE A 11 -5.66 -1.30 0.68
CA ILE A 11 -5.46 0.13 0.44
C ILE A 11 -4.00 0.38 0.04
N TYR A 12 -3.79 1.12 -1.05
CA TYR A 12 -2.46 1.46 -1.54
C TYR A 12 -2.19 2.94 -1.28
N GLN A 13 -1.26 3.22 -0.38
CA GLN A 13 -0.92 4.57 0.05
C GLN A 13 0.32 5.05 -0.68
N LEU A 14 0.15 5.95 -1.65
CA LEU A 14 1.25 6.53 -2.41
C LEU A 14 1.81 7.77 -1.72
N PHE A 15 3.11 7.72 -1.46
CA PHE A 15 3.94 8.82 -1.01
C PHE A 15 5.00 9.16 -2.06
N THR A 16 5.25 10.44 -2.22
CA THR A 16 6.36 10.98 -3.02
C THR A 16 6.96 12.16 -2.28
N ARG A 17 8.07 12.72 -2.77
CA ARG A 17 8.64 13.97 -2.21
C ARG A 17 7.66 15.14 -2.22
N LYS A 18 6.63 15.12 -3.07
CA LYS A 18 5.59 16.16 -3.16
C LYS A 18 4.48 16.01 -2.11
N ASN A 19 4.36 14.84 -1.48
CA ASN A 19 3.30 14.52 -0.52
C ASN A 19 3.82 13.55 0.56
N VAL A 20 4.92 13.91 1.23
CA VAL A 20 5.58 13.02 2.18
C VAL A 20 4.69 12.66 3.39
N ASN A 21 3.81 13.58 3.79
CA ASN A 21 3.01 13.46 5.02
C ASN A 21 1.57 12.99 4.77
N GLU A 22 1.05 13.10 3.55
CA GLU A 22 -0.34 12.81 3.23
C GLU A 22 -0.39 11.94 1.97
N ALA A 23 -0.91 10.72 2.12
CA ALA A 23 -0.94 9.75 1.04
C ALA A 23 -1.99 10.08 -0.02
N TYR A 24 -1.68 9.82 -1.28
CA TYR A 24 -2.72 9.57 -2.28
C TYR A 24 -3.17 8.12 -2.14
N ILE A 25 -4.49 7.91 -2.00
CA ILE A 25 -5.06 6.57 -1.96
C ILE A 25 -5.29 6.08 -3.38
N LEU A 26 -4.58 5.02 -3.76
CA LEU A 26 -4.73 4.34 -5.05
C LEU A 26 -5.68 3.15 -4.90
N GLN A 27 -6.38 2.84 -5.98
CA GLN A 27 -7.29 1.71 -6.07
C GLN A 27 -6.94 0.84 -7.28
N LEU A 28 -7.08 -0.48 -7.13
CA LEU A 28 -6.91 -1.40 -8.24
C LEU A 28 -7.88 -1.07 -9.37
N ASN A 29 -7.42 -1.20 -10.61
CA ASN A 29 -8.19 -0.92 -11.82
C ASN A 29 -8.72 0.52 -11.96
N ASN A 30 -8.25 1.47 -11.15
CA ASN A 30 -8.62 2.88 -11.25
C ASN A 30 -7.45 3.74 -11.74
N VAL A 31 -7.21 3.73 -13.06
CA VAL A 31 -6.15 4.51 -13.70
C VAL A 31 -6.33 6.01 -13.49
N SER A 32 -7.58 6.49 -13.41
CA SER A 32 -7.87 7.90 -13.19
C SER A 32 -7.33 8.41 -11.85
N LEU A 33 -7.46 7.64 -10.77
CA LEU A 33 -6.86 7.99 -9.48
C LEU A 33 -5.33 7.97 -9.53
N LEU A 34 -4.73 7.05 -10.28
CA LEU A 34 -3.29 7.00 -10.47
C LEU A 34 -2.78 8.26 -11.20
N GLU A 35 -3.45 8.66 -12.28
CA GLU A 35 -3.10 9.84 -13.08
C GLU A 35 -3.31 11.17 -12.34
N GLN A 36 -4.29 11.23 -11.42
CA GLN A 36 -4.55 12.40 -10.57
C GLN A 36 -3.60 12.50 -9.37
N SER A 37 -2.85 11.44 -9.07
CA SER A 37 -1.89 11.41 -7.97
C SER A 37 -0.54 12.02 -8.36
N ASN A 38 0.40 12.03 -7.41
CA ASN A 38 1.80 12.38 -7.68
C ASN A 38 2.63 11.25 -8.31
N TYR A 39 2.03 10.12 -8.70
CA TYR A 39 2.76 8.99 -9.27
C TYR A 39 3.51 9.41 -10.55
N ASN A 40 4.78 9.03 -10.63
CA ASN A 40 5.61 9.29 -11.79
C ASN A 40 6.23 7.98 -12.30
N LYS A 41 5.73 7.50 -13.45
CA LYS A 41 6.20 6.27 -14.10
C LYS A 41 7.68 6.28 -14.50
N SER A 42 8.32 7.44 -14.57
CA SER A 42 9.74 7.57 -14.90
C SER A 42 10.65 7.43 -13.67
N LEU A 43 10.07 7.37 -12.46
CA LEU A 43 10.79 7.19 -11.21
C LEU A 43 10.66 5.74 -10.71
N PRO A 44 11.65 5.23 -9.98
CA PRO A 44 11.55 3.93 -9.32
C PRO A 44 10.34 3.85 -8.39
N THR A 45 9.71 2.67 -8.31
CA THR A 45 8.64 2.38 -7.35
C THR A 45 9.16 1.44 -6.28
N LYS A 46 9.02 1.83 -5.02
CA LYS A 46 9.30 1.01 -3.85
C LYS A 46 7.96 0.62 -3.22
N ILE A 47 7.80 -0.65 -2.85
CA ILE A 47 6.57 -1.16 -2.26
C ILE A 47 6.92 -1.76 -0.90
N PHE A 48 6.19 -1.32 0.13
CA PHE A 48 6.21 -1.93 1.45
C PHE A 48 4.85 -2.57 1.72
N ALA A 49 4.87 -3.82 2.18
CA ALA A 49 3.70 -4.51 2.69
C ALA A 49 4.03 -5.00 4.10
N HIS A 50 3.18 -4.69 5.07
CA HIS A 50 3.38 -5.14 6.45
C HIS A 50 3.20 -6.65 6.56
N GLY A 51 3.52 -7.22 7.73
CA GLY A 51 3.31 -8.64 8.02
C GLY A 51 1.94 -8.96 8.65
N TRP A 52 1.79 -10.19 9.13
CA TRP A 52 0.62 -10.64 9.90
C TRP A 52 0.39 -9.77 11.15
N GLY A 53 -0.87 -9.40 11.40
CA GLY A 53 -1.25 -8.48 12.49
C GLY A 53 -0.63 -7.08 12.41
N GLY A 54 -0.08 -6.71 11.24
CA GLY A 54 0.60 -5.45 11.01
C GLY A 54 -0.31 -4.36 10.44
N PHE A 55 0.28 -3.18 10.28
CA PHE A 55 -0.37 -1.97 9.79
C PHE A 55 0.58 -1.24 8.82
N PRO A 56 0.04 -0.42 7.89
CA PRO A 56 0.83 0.25 6.84
C PRO A 56 1.84 1.27 7.37
N ASP A 57 1.62 1.82 8.57
CA ASP A 57 2.47 2.82 9.21
C ASP A 57 3.83 2.27 9.67
N GLN A 58 3.94 0.95 9.83
CA GLN A 58 5.20 0.26 10.07
C GLN A 58 6.24 0.51 8.95
N GLY A 59 5.78 0.84 7.75
CA GLY A 59 6.64 1.19 6.62
C GLY A 59 7.04 2.66 6.56
N TYR A 60 6.50 3.53 7.43
CA TYR A 60 6.63 4.98 7.25
C TYR A 60 8.02 5.52 7.54
N SER A 61 8.77 4.92 8.48
CA SER A 61 10.19 5.27 8.64
C SER A 61 10.93 4.98 7.34
N SER A 62 10.84 3.75 6.83
CA SER A 62 11.47 3.37 5.57
C SER A 62 11.05 4.28 4.41
N LYS A 63 9.77 4.64 4.33
CA LYS A 63 9.26 5.64 3.37
C LYS A 63 10.00 6.97 3.50
N ASP A 64 10.15 7.51 4.71
CA ASP A 64 10.87 8.77 4.94
C ASP A 64 12.34 8.65 4.49
N GLU A 65 13.03 7.56 4.83
CA GLU A 65 14.41 7.35 4.40
C GLU A 65 14.55 7.21 2.88
N TYR A 66 13.67 6.45 2.22
CA TYR A 66 13.69 6.32 0.76
C TYR A 66 13.43 7.65 0.08
N LEU A 67 12.42 8.41 0.52
CA LEU A 67 12.10 9.71 -0.08
C LEU A 67 13.19 10.76 0.21
N LEU A 68 13.93 10.64 1.31
CA LEU A 68 15.10 11.46 1.59
C LEU A 68 16.25 11.16 0.61
N GLN A 69 16.53 9.88 0.34
CA GLN A 69 17.70 9.46 -0.45
C GLN A 69 17.46 9.44 -1.97
N GLU A 70 16.24 9.10 -2.40
CA GLU A 70 15.90 8.82 -3.79
C GLU A 70 14.59 9.53 -4.19
N ASP A 71 14.53 10.07 -5.40
CA ASP A 71 13.26 10.56 -5.96
C ASP A 71 12.49 9.34 -6.48
N CYS A 72 11.56 8.84 -5.67
CA CYS A 72 10.84 7.61 -5.95
C CYS A 72 9.35 7.73 -5.59
N ASN A 73 8.58 6.79 -6.14
CA ASN A 73 7.22 6.51 -5.69
C ASN A 73 7.30 5.46 -4.58
N PHE A 74 6.92 5.81 -3.35
CA PHE A 74 6.82 4.83 -2.27
C PHE A 74 5.35 4.46 -2.06
N ILE A 75 5.04 3.17 -2.09
CA ILE A 75 3.67 2.67 -1.88
C ILE A 75 3.67 1.81 -0.62
N SER A 76 2.95 2.25 0.42
CA SER A 76 2.65 1.40 1.58
C SER A 76 1.33 0.67 1.33
N VAL A 77 1.33 -0.65 1.45
CA VAL A 77 0.17 -1.52 1.24
C VAL A 77 -0.44 -1.87 2.59
N ASP A 78 -1.68 -1.46 2.77
CA ASP A 78 -2.51 -1.82 3.91
C ASP A 78 -3.39 -3.01 3.52
N TRP A 79 -3.08 -4.15 4.12
CA TRP A 79 -3.87 -5.38 4.02
C TRP A 79 -4.27 -5.86 5.43
N SER A 80 -4.33 -4.95 6.41
CA SER A 80 -4.59 -5.23 7.83
C SER A 80 -5.87 -6.04 8.05
N VAL A 81 -6.96 -5.70 7.34
CA VAL A 81 -8.23 -6.42 7.41
C VAL A 81 -8.08 -7.91 7.04
N LEU A 82 -7.18 -8.23 6.11
CA LEU A 82 -6.88 -9.61 5.71
C LEU A 82 -5.88 -10.26 6.68
N ALA A 83 -4.94 -9.48 7.19
CA ALA A 83 -3.87 -9.92 8.10
C ALA A 83 -4.37 -10.28 9.52
N GLU A 84 -5.56 -9.84 9.90
CA GLU A 84 -6.20 -10.16 11.19
C GLU A 84 -6.90 -11.54 11.21
N GLY A 85 -7.01 -12.22 10.06
CA GLY A 85 -7.66 -13.53 9.95
C GLY A 85 -6.87 -14.70 10.56
N ASP A 86 -7.59 -15.77 10.95
CA ASP A 86 -6.97 -17.04 11.40
C ASP A 86 -6.07 -17.61 10.29
N HIS A 87 -4.85 -18.02 10.65
CA HIS A 87 -3.76 -18.41 9.73
C HIS A 87 -4.18 -19.43 8.67
N VAL A 88 -5.08 -20.35 9.04
CA VAL A 88 -5.62 -21.37 8.12
C VAL A 88 -6.48 -20.74 7.03
N THR A 89 -7.24 -19.70 7.37
CA THR A 89 -8.06 -18.97 6.40
C THR A 89 -7.15 -18.19 5.46
N VAL A 90 -6.24 -17.35 5.96
CA VAL A 90 -5.36 -16.51 5.13
C VAL A 90 -4.51 -17.34 4.15
N SER A 91 -4.01 -18.50 4.59
CA SER A 91 -3.22 -19.41 3.75
C SER A 91 -4.04 -20.18 2.71
N LEU A 92 -5.35 -20.37 2.93
CA LEU A 92 -6.24 -21.08 2.00
C LEU A 92 -6.84 -20.18 0.92
N ILE A 93 -6.99 -18.87 1.17
CA ILE A 93 -7.52 -17.90 0.18
C ILE A 93 -6.46 -17.29 -0.73
N ASN A 94 -5.19 -17.67 -0.57
CA ASN A 94 -4.08 -17.20 -1.43
C ASN A 94 -4.08 -15.68 -1.59
N VAL A 95 -4.26 -14.97 -0.47
CA VAL A 95 -4.01 -13.54 -0.39
C VAL A 95 -2.51 -13.36 -0.67
N PRO A 96 -2.11 -12.63 -1.74
CA PRO A 96 -0.71 -12.46 -2.11
C PRO A 96 0.15 -11.88 -1.00
#